data_AF-A0A8J2PIT1-F1
#
_entry.id   AF-A0A8J2PIT1-F1
#
_cell.length_a   1.000
_cell.length_b   1.000
_cell.length_c   1.000
_cell.angle_alpha   90.00
_cell.angle_beta   90.00
_cell.angle_gamma   90.00
#
_symmetry.space_group_name_H-M   'P 1'
#
loop_
_entity.id
_entity.type
_entity.pdbx_description
1 polymer ?
#
loop_
_entity_poly.entity_id
_entity_poly.type
_entity_poly.pdbx_seq_one_letter_code
_entity_poly.pdbx_strand_id
1 'polypeptide(L)'
;MAARGNAVFIVDATSCTQVYPEFTSPAGSNASIVSISVSLNGQHVALFTESGVLWMGSSDLILKRSKYCEHVSGMRSRPKQIVWCGNEAVAISLENNLFLVDRRGKTLHFMQESQFYIIPEIDSIRIVSNSLHEIIQKVPKVSR
;
A
#
# COMPACT_ATOMS: atom_id res chain seq x y z
N MET A 1 -11.59 5.01 -6.45
CA MET A 1 -10.37 5.10 -7.29
C MET A 1 -10.26 3.84 -8.14
N ALA A 2 -9.75 3.96 -9.36
CA ALA A 2 -9.56 2.84 -10.29
C ALA A 2 -8.24 3.00 -11.06
N ALA A 3 -7.75 1.92 -11.69
CA ALA A 3 -6.62 1.99 -12.61
C ALA A 3 -6.83 1.10 -13.84
N ARG A 4 -6.18 1.49 -14.94
CA ARG A 4 -6.12 0.74 -16.21
C ARG A 4 -4.74 0.92 -16.82
N GLY A 5 -3.96 -0.16 -16.90
CA GLY A 5 -2.55 -0.05 -17.27
C GLY A 5 -1.81 0.82 -16.25
N ASN A 6 -1.06 1.82 -16.71
CA ASN A 6 -0.39 2.80 -15.84
C ASN A 6 -1.25 4.04 -15.50
N ALA A 7 -2.48 4.13 -16.03
CA ALA A 7 -3.38 5.26 -15.76
C ALA A 7 -4.18 5.04 -14.47
N VAL A 8 -4.32 6.10 -13.66
CA VAL A 8 -5.08 6.11 -12.41
C VAL A 8 -6.24 7.12 -12.51
N PHE A 9 -7.39 6.77 -11.96
CA PHE A 9 -8.61 7.56 -12.01
C PHE A 9 -9.20 7.73 -10.61
N ILE A 10 -9.50 8.98 -10.24
CA ILE A 10 -10.36 9.30 -9.11
C ILE A 10 -11.79 9.28 -9.63
N VAL A 11 -12.64 8.49 -8.96
CA VAL A 11 -14.02 8.24 -9.37
C VAL A 11 -14.92 8.53 -8.19
N ASP A 12 -15.92 9.37 -8.39
CA ASP A 12 -17.01 9.64 -7.46
C ASP A 12 -18.37 9.35 -8.14
N ALA A 13 -19.48 9.71 -7.49
CA ALA A 13 -20.83 9.45 -8.01
C ALA A 13 -21.17 10.20 -9.31
N THR A 14 -20.42 11.24 -9.64
CA THR A 14 -20.69 12.20 -10.72
C THR A 14 -19.53 12.38 -11.70
N SER A 15 -18.32 12.01 -11.31
CA SER A 15 -17.10 12.30 -12.07
C SER A 15 -16.14 11.12 -12.12
N CYS A 16 -15.36 11.08 -13.19
CA CYS A 16 -14.22 10.18 -13.37
C CYS A 16 -13.07 11.01 -13.95
N THR A 17 -12.09 11.33 -13.10
CA THR A 17 -10.98 12.21 -13.44
C THR A 17 -9.68 11.43 -13.44
N GLN A 18 -8.95 11.47 -14.56
CA GLN A 18 -7.62 10.87 -14.64
C GLN A 18 -6.62 11.73 -13.86
N VAL A 19 -5.79 11.05 -13.06
CA VAL A 19 -4.71 11.64 -12.27
C VAL A 19 -3.38 10.98 -12.61
N TYR A 20 -2.29 11.66 -12.29
CA TYR A 20 -0.94 11.25 -12.69
C TYR A 20 -0.03 11.16 -11.45
N PRO A 21 -0.02 10.01 -10.75
CA PRO A 21 0.93 9.77 -9.67
C PRO A 21 2.36 9.91 -10.18
N GLU A 22 3.19 10.68 -9.49
CA GLU A 22 4.56 10.93 -9.91
C GLU A 22 5.50 9.79 -9.49
N PHE A 23 5.79 8.89 -10.42
CA PHE A 23 6.85 7.90 -10.29
C PHE A 23 8.18 8.48 -10.76
N THR A 24 9.19 8.42 -9.89
CA THR A 24 10.55 8.92 -10.15
C THR A 24 11.50 7.82 -10.63
N SER A 25 11.24 6.55 -10.31
CA SER A 25 12.04 5.43 -10.79
C SER A 25 11.59 4.99 -12.19
N PRO A 26 12.52 4.62 -13.09
CA PRO A 26 12.18 4.05 -14.39
C PRO A 26 11.30 2.80 -14.29
N ALA A 27 11.46 2.03 -13.21
CA ALA A 27 10.66 0.85 -12.93
C ALA A 27 9.19 1.20 -12.66
N GLY A 28 8.91 2.36 -12.07
CA GLY A 28 7.55 2.80 -11.76
C GLY A 28 6.84 3.50 -12.92
N SER A 29 7.52 4.42 -13.62
CA SER A 29 6.87 5.36 -14.56
C SER A 29 6.11 4.70 -15.72
N ASN A 30 6.56 3.52 -16.18
CA ASN A 30 5.97 2.81 -17.32
C ASN A 30 5.29 1.50 -16.93
N ALA A 31 5.16 1.21 -15.64
CA ALA A 31 4.60 -0.06 -15.17
C ALA A 31 3.09 0.05 -14.92
N SER A 32 2.37 -1.02 -15.25
CA SER A 32 0.94 -1.11 -14.96
C SER A 32 0.67 -1.16 -13.46
N ILE A 33 -0.37 -0.47 -13.00
CA ILE A 33 -0.85 -0.57 -11.63
C ILE A 33 -1.64 -1.87 -11.49
N VAL A 34 -1.14 -2.79 -10.68
CA VAL A 34 -1.77 -4.09 -10.45
C VAL A 34 -2.55 -4.16 -9.16
N SER A 35 -2.38 -3.20 -8.25
CA SER A 35 -3.17 -3.11 -7.02
C SER A 35 -3.24 -1.68 -6.49
N ILE A 36 -4.38 -1.34 -5.88
CA ILE A 36 -4.65 -0.05 -5.24
C ILE A 36 -5.19 -0.32 -3.84
N SER A 37 -4.72 0.43 -2.85
CA SER A 37 -5.27 0.41 -1.48
C SER A 37 -5.41 1.82 -0.96
N VAL A 38 -6.54 2.14 -0.34
CA VAL A 38 -6.80 3.43 0.30
C VAL A 38 -6.86 3.21 1.81
N SER A 39 -6.28 4.13 2.59
CA SER A 39 -6.35 4.07 4.05
C SER A 39 -7.78 4.19 4.55
N LEU A 40 -8.06 3.68 5.75
CA LEU A 40 -9.43 3.69 6.30
C LEU A 40 -10.01 5.10 6.48
N ASN A 41 -9.16 6.09 6.75
CA ASN A 41 -9.58 7.50 6.82
C ASN A 41 -9.79 8.15 5.43
N GLY A 42 -9.53 7.43 4.34
CA GLY A 42 -9.69 7.90 2.97
C GLY A 42 -8.62 8.86 2.47
N GLN A 43 -7.60 9.19 3.27
CA GLN A 43 -6.64 10.27 2.98
C GLN A 43 -5.35 9.82 2.30
N HIS A 44 -5.04 8.53 2.32
CA HIS A 44 -3.79 8.00 1.79
C HIS A 44 -4.07 6.87 0.79
N VAL A 45 -3.22 6.78 -0.23
CA VAL A 45 -3.30 5.73 -1.25
C VAL A 45 -1.95 5.08 -1.47
N ALA A 46 -2.00 3.76 -1.61
CA ALA A 46 -0.89 2.92 -2.00
C ALA A 46 -1.18 2.32 -3.38
N LEU A 47 -0.24 2.47 -4.30
CA LEU A 47 -0.30 1.91 -5.64
C LEU A 47 0.84 0.90 -5.77
N PHE A 48 0.51 -0.31 -6.19
CA PHE A 48 1.50 -1.34 -6.46
C PHE A 48 1.56 -1.63 -7.96
N THR A 49 2.77 -1.60 -8.51
CA THR A 49 3.02 -1.80 -9.94
C THR A 49 3.43 -3.24 -10.24
N GLU A 50 3.23 -3.69 -11.47
CA GLU A 50 3.69 -5.02 -11.93
C GLU A 50 5.22 -5.19 -11.87
N SER A 51 5.97 -4.09 -11.90
CA SER A 51 7.43 -4.10 -11.79
C SER A 51 7.93 -4.19 -10.33
N GLY A 52 7.02 -4.23 -9.36
CA GLY A 52 7.35 -4.36 -7.94
C GLY A 52 7.65 -3.04 -7.22
N VAL A 53 7.23 -1.90 -7.79
CA VAL A 53 7.31 -0.60 -7.12
C VAL A 53 6.03 -0.36 -6.31
N LEU A 54 6.20 -0.07 -5.03
CA LEU A 54 5.18 0.48 -4.15
C LEU A 54 5.29 2.01 -4.14
N TRP A 55 4.23 2.69 -4.53
CA TRP A 55 4.08 4.14 -4.41
C TRP A 55 3.07 4.46 -3.32
N MET A 56 3.40 5.39 -2.44
CA MET A 56 2.51 5.85 -1.37
C MET A 56 2.37 7.36 -1.40
N GLY A 57 1.16 7.85 -1.20
CA GLY A 57 0.89 9.29 -1.16
C GLY A 57 -0.51 9.64 -0.70
N SER A 58 -0.85 10.91 -0.81
CA SER A 58 -2.20 11.44 -0.57
C SER A 58 -3.19 10.89 -1.60
N SER A 59 -4.41 10.57 -1.17
CA SER A 59 -5.45 9.97 -2.03
C SER A 59 -6.02 10.93 -3.07
N ASP A 60 -5.91 12.24 -2.82
CA ASP A 60 -6.38 13.28 -3.73
C ASP A 60 -5.52 13.41 -4.99
N LEU A 61 -4.23 13.03 -4.96
CA LEU A 61 -3.32 13.00 -6.11
C LEU A 61 -3.25 14.32 -6.93
N ILE A 62 -3.75 15.43 -6.38
CA ILE A 62 -3.85 16.74 -7.06
C ILE A 62 -2.54 17.53 -6.96
N LEU A 63 -1.81 17.40 -5.85
CA LEU A 63 -0.57 18.14 -5.61
C LEU A 63 0.67 17.29 -5.92
N LYS A 64 1.70 17.92 -6.51
CA LYS A 64 3.04 17.30 -6.73
C LYS A 64 3.71 16.83 -5.42
N ARG A 65 3.31 17.37 -4.26
CA ARG A 65 3.77 16.94 -2.92
C ARG A 65 2.92 15.83 -2.30
N SER A 66 2.05 15.18 -3.07
CA SER A 66 1.22 14.08 -2.60
C SER A 66 2.05 12.83 -2.26
N LYS A 67 3.22 12.63 -2.90
CA LYS A 67 4.07 11.45 -2.68
C LYS A 67 4.76 11.47 -1.32
N TYR A 68 4.62 10.38 -0.57
CA TYR A 68 5.36 10.13 0.67
C TYR A 68 6.62 9.31 0.40
N CYS A 69 6.48 8.24 -0.38
CA CYS A 69 7.57 7.32 -0.66
C CYS A 69 7.29 6.54 -1.95
N GLU A 70 8.38 6.20 -2.63
CA GLU A 70 8.41 5.23 -3.71
C GLU A 70 9.46 4.18 -3.35
N HIS A 71 9.01 2.95 -3.14
CA HIS A 71 9.83 1.84 -2.66
C HIS A 71 9.90 0.75 -3.72
N VAL A 72 11.09 0.53 -4.27
CA VAL A 72 11.36 -0.59 -5.18
C VAL A 72 11.55 -1.84 -4.33
N SER A 73 10.52 -2.68 -4.25
CA SER A 73 10.51 -3.83 -3.35
C SER A 73 11.24 -5.06 -3.89
N GLY A 74 11.47 -5.11 -5.21
CA GLY A 74 11.97 -6.31 -5.90
C GLY A 74 10.92 -7.42 -6.04
N MET A 75 9.73 -7.28 -5.45
CA MET A 75 8.63 -8.24 -5.56
C MET A 75 7.95 -8.14 -6.93
N ARG A 76 8.21 -9.09 -7.83
CA ARG A 76 7.64 -9.07 -9.20
C ARG A 76 6.33 -9.85 -9.35
N SER A 77 5.90 -10.54 -8.32
CA SER A 77 4.62 -11.25 -8.28
C SER A 77 3.51 -10.35 -7.72
N ARG A 78 2.29 -10.54 -8.24
CA ARG A 78 1.13 -9.76 -7.79
C ARG A 78 0.84 -10.08 -6.31
N PRO A 79 0.79 -9.07 -5.42
CA PRO A 79 0.47 -9.32 -4.03
C PRO A 79 -0.97 -9.82 -3.88
N LYS A 80 -1.19 -10.72 -2.90
CA LYS A 80 -2.54 -11.20 -2.57
C LYS A 80 -3.39 -10.09 -1.95
N GLN A 81 -2.79 -9.29 -1.08
CA GLN A 81 -3.41 -8.15 -0.41
C GLN A 81 -2.39 -7.02 -0.24
N ILE A 82 -2.91 -5.80 -0.30
CA ILE A 82 -2.19 -4.58 0.06
C ILE A 82 -3.13 -3.75 0.93
N VAL A 83 -2.71 -3.49 2.15
CA VAL A 83 -3.59 -2.96 3.21
C VAL A 83 -2.84 -1.92 4.01
N TRP A 84 -3.47 -0.79 4.29
CA TRP A 84 -2.91 0.21 5.18
C TRP A 84 -2.93 -0.26 6.64
N CYS A 85 -1.82 -0.07 7.34
CA CYS A 85 -1.69 -0.23 8.78
C CYS A 85 -1.81 1.16 9.43
N GLY A 86 -3.02 1.46 9.90
CA GLY A 86 -3.44 2.82 10.19
C GLY A 86 -3.16 3.76 9.02
N ASN A 87 -2.43 4.84 9.27
CA ASN A 87 -2.11 5.86 8.27
C ASN A 87 -0.62 5.93 7.92
N GLU A 88 0.18 4.99 8.43
CA GLU A 88 1.63 5.20 8.57
C GLU A 88 2.49 4.15 7.88
N ALA A 89 1.91 3.01 7.53
CA ALA A 89 2.58 1.95 6.81
C ALA A 89 1.58 1.17 5.94
N VAL A 90 2.14 0.44 4.98
CA VAL A 90 1.39 -0.44 4.08
C VAL A 90 1.90 -1.86 4.27
N ALA A 91 0.98 -2.76 4.55
CA ALA A 91 1.20 -4.18 4.64
C ALA A 91 0.94 -4.82 3.26
N ILE A 92 1.88 -5.65 2.81
CA ILE A 92 1.80 -6.39 1.55
C ILE A 92 1.92 -7.87 1.88
N SER A 93 0.91 -8.66 1.53
CA SER A 93 0.97 -10.13 1.63
C SER A 93 1.36 -10.72 0.28
N LEU A 94 2.43 -11.50 0.26
CA LEU A 94 2.85 -12.27 -0.90
C LEU A 94 3.16 -13.71 -0.47
N GLU A 95 2.34 -14.65 -0.93
CA GLU A 95 2.39 -16.05 -0.49
C GLU A 95 2.25 -16.16 1.04
N ASN A 96 3.31 -16.57 1.74
CA ASN A 96 3.40 -16.64 3.20
C ASN A 96 4.28 -15.51 3.78
N ASN A 97 4.69 -14.55 2.95
CA ASN A 97 5.49 -13.41 3.38
C ASN A 97 4.61 -12.20 3.61
N LEU A 98 4.83 -11.53 4.74
CA LEU A 98 4.26 -10.24 5.08
C LEU A 98 5.36 -9.19 5.08
N PHE A 99 5.18 -8.15 4.27
CA PHE A 99 6.05 -6.98 4.26
C PHE A 99 5.29 -5.78 4.80
N LEU A 100 5.87 -5.07 5.77
CA LEU A 100 5.33 -3.83 6.28
C LEU A 100 6.28 -2.69 5.89
N VAL A 101 5.85 -1.85 4.95
CA VAL A 101 6.63 -0.73 4.43
C VAL A 101 6.08 0.57 5.01
N ASP A 102 6.88 1.32 5.76
CA ASP A 102 6.46 2.60 6.30
C ASP A 102 6.52 3.71 5.23
N ARG A 103 5.93 4.88 5.54
CA ARG A 103 5.94 6.06 4.66
C ARG A 103 7.34 6.61 4.31
N ARG A 104 8.41 6.08 4.88
CA ARG A 104 9.81 6.44 4.59
C ARG A 104 10.52 5.35 3.77
N GLY A 105 9.83 4.25 3.44
CA GLY A 105 10.38 3.11 2.72
C GLY A 105 11.16 2.14 3.59
N LYS A 106 11.10 2.26 4.93
CA LYS A 106 11.66 1.24 5.82
C LYS A 106 10.73 0.02 5.79
N THR A 107 11.31 -1.14 5.52
CA THR A 107 10.57 -2.39 5.38
C THR A 107 10.89 -3.34 6.54
N LEU A 108 9.84 -3.86 7.17
CA LEU A 108 9.91 -5.04 8.02
C LEU A 108 9.38 -6.24 7.25
N HIS A 109 9.97 -7.40 7.46
CA HIS A 109 9.58 -8.65 6.81
C HIS A 109 9.30 -9.71 7.88
N PHE A 110 8.14 -10.34 7.76
CA PHE A 110 7.70 -11.44 8.60
C PHE A 110 7.32 -12.62 7.71
N MET A 111 7.76 -13.82 8.07
CA MET A 111 7.36 -15.05 7.41
C MET A 111 6.33 -15.76 8.26
N GLN A 112 5.17 -16.07 7.68
CA GLN A 112 4.07 -16.76 8.34
C GLN A 112 4.15 -18.26 8.07
N GLU A 113 3.71 -19.08 9.02
CA GLU A 113 3.76 -20.54 8.90
C GLU A 113 2.77 -21.07 7.86
N SER A 114 1.64 -20.37 7.67
CA SER A 114 0.58 -20.74 6.74
C SER A 114 0.05 -19.53 5.96
N GLN A 115 -0.84 -19.77 5.01
CA GLN A 115 -1.53 -18.69 4.31
C GLN A 115 -2.39 -17.90 5.31
N PHE A 116 -2.39 -16.58 5.15
CA PHE A 116 -3.05 -15.65 6.06
C PHE A 116 -3.82 -14.58 5.28
N TYR A 117 -4.69 -13.89 6.00
CA TYR A 117 -5.40 -12.71 5.55
C TYR A 117 -5.10 -11.52 6.46
N ILE A 118 -4.99 -10.35 5.85
CA ILE A 118 -4.80 -9.07 6.53
C ILE A 118 -6.14 -8.32 6.56
N ILE A 119 -6.52 -7.85 7.73
CA ILE A 119 -7.71 -7.02 7.97
C ILE A 119 -7.24 -5.64 8.46
N PRO A 120 -7.59 -4.55 7.75
CA PRO A 120 -7.25 -3.20 8.21
C PRO A 120 -8.04 -2.82 9.46
N GLU A 121 -7.39 -2.14 10.39
CA GLU A 121 -8.00 -1.51 11.56
C GLU A 121 -7.54 -0.05 11.66
N ILE A 122 -8.14 0.74 12.56
CA ILE A 122 -7.95 2.20 12.63
C ILE A 122 -6.46 2.56 12.82
N ASP A 123 -5.74 1.84 13.68
CA ASP A 123 -4.33 2.11 14.02
C ASP A 123 -3.41 0.89 13.83
N SER A 124 -3.94 -0.19 13.26
CA SER A 124 -3.30 -1.50 13.22
C SER A 124 -3.70 -2.28 11.97
N ILE A 125 -3.10 -3.45 11.82
CA ILE A 125 -3.62 -4.54 11.01
C ILE A 125 -3.78 -5.77 11.89
N ARG A 126 -4.78 -6.57 11.55
CA ARG A 126 -4.97 -7.89 12.11
C ARG A 126 -4.63 -8.94 11.07
N ILE A 127 -3.85 -9.93 11.47
CA ILE A 127 -3.41 -11.05 10.64
C ILE A 127 -4.13 -12.29 11.16
N VAL A 128 -4.84 -12.97 10.27
CA VAL A 128 -5.61 -14.17 10.62
C VAL A 128 -5.26 -15.30 9.66
N SER A 129 -4.88 -16.44 10.21
CA SER A 129 -4.70 -17.70 9.49
C SER A 129 -5.57 -18.79 10.11
N ASN A 130 -5.41 -20.03 9.64
CA ASN A 130 -6.06 -21.20 10.24
C ASN A 130 -5.52 -21.57 11.63
N SER A 131 -4.33 -21.07 12.00
CA SER A 131 -3.63 -21.45 13.23
C SER A 131 -3.25 -20.25 14.10
N LEU A 132 -3.37 -19.03 13.59
CA LEU A 132 -2.82 -17.84 14.21
C LEU A 132 -3.73 -16.62 14.04
N HIS A 133 -3.73 -15.77 15.07
CA HIS A 133 -4.42 -14.49 15.08
C HIS A 133 -3.52 -13.45 15.78
N GLU A 134 -2.90 -12.59 14.99
CA GLU A 134 -1.95 -11.58 15.46
C GLU A 134 -2.41 -10.16 15.12
N ILE A 135 -1.94 -9.19 15.90
CA ILE A 135 -2.13 -7.77 15.61
C ILE A 135 -0.77 -7.12 15.49
N ILE A 136 -0.55 -6.41 14.38
CA ILE A 136 0.60 -5.53 14.21
C ILE A 136 0.10 -4.10 14.33
N GLN A 137 0.60 -3.40 15.33
CA GLN A 137 0.31 -1.99 15.58
C GLN A 137 1.62 -1.20 15.59
N LYS A 138 1.58 0.01 15.02
CA LYS A 138 2.67 0.98 15.22
C LYS A 138 2.55 1.55 16.63
N VAL A 139 3.53 1.30 17.49
CA VAL A 139 3.55 1.86 18.85
C VAL A 139 3.62 3.40 18.76
N PRO A 140 2.71 4.15 19.43
CA PRO A 140 2.79 5.60 19.47
C PRO A 140 4.15 6.04 20.02
N LYS A 141 4.73 7.12 19.47
CA LYS A 141 5.84 7.78 20.16
C LYS A 141 5.29 8.29 21.47
N VAL A 142 5.81 7.78 22.58
CA VAL A 142 5.51 8.32 23.91
C VAL A 142 5.93 9.78 23.89
N SER A 143 4.97 10.71 23.91
CA SER A 143 5.26 12.11 24.20
C SER A 143 5.62 12.18 25.68
N ARG A 144 6.89 12.50 25.97
CA ARG A 144 7.39 12.78 27.31
C ARG A 144 7.14 14.23 27.66
#